data_AF-A0A137SL25-F1
#
_entry.id   AF-A0A137SL25-F1
#
_cell.length_a   1.000
_cell.length_b   1.000
_cell.length_c   1.000
_cell.angle_alpha   90.00
_cell.angle_beta   90.00
_cell.angle_gamma   90.00
#
_symmetry.space_group_name_H-M   'P 1'
#
loop_
_entity.id
_entity.type
_entity.pdbx_description
1 polymer ?
#
loop_
_entity_poly.entity_id
_entity_poly.type
_entity_poly.pdbx_seq_one_letter_code
_entity_poly.pdbx_strand_id
1 'polypeptide(L)'
;MLEFSFLATFASLLSGLCYIATPYKRQFRPSLKEAFFKQLVASKSIFSKQKHFYAFLALSCLSYPVLTFLVKLVPIYFAEQGISGSWFAAWEMSYGLGALLSGLLIARLLRRYEHENAMIVSILVMATLLILMGSYLSPTLIILLTVVLGFFNSYNRIARTNKMHHVIAMEERGRVEGGLKLFSTLAQSLSYVVIALLSYLQLTALGFIIIGIVLLIAGVIMLHLKQRSNIKIFINQAEIIGH
;
A
#
# COMPACT_ATOMS: atom_id res chain seq x y z
N MET A 1 -17.23 -13.55 -21.30
CA MET A 1 -17.61 -12.13 -21.56
C MET A 1 -18.88 -11.75 -20.81
N LEU A 2 -20.02 -12.43 -21.00
CA LEU A 2 -21.29 -12.11 -20.33
C LEU A 2 -21.23 -12.13 -18.79
N GLU A 3 -20.62 -13.16 -18.20
CA GLU A 3 -20.49 -13.28 -16.73
C GLU A 3 -19.71 -12.12 -16.11
N PHE A 4 -18.62 -11.70 -16.78
CA PHE A 4 -17.81 -10.56 -16.37
C PHE A 4 -18.60 -9.25 -16.47
N SER A 5 -19.32 -9.04 -17.58
CA SER A 5 -20.17 -7.86 -17.76
C SER A 5 -21.26 -7.79 -16.70
N PHE A 6 -21.90 -8.92 -16.38
CA PHE A 6 -22.94 -8.98 -15.35
C PHE A 6 -22.41 -8.63 -13.96
N LEU A 7 -21.26 -9.20 -13.59
CA LEU A 7 -20.58 -8.88 -12.34
C LEU A 7 -20.21 -7.39 -12.27
N ALA A 8 -19.66 -6.84 -13.35
CA ALA A 8 -19.28 -5.42 -13.43
C ALA A 8 -20.49 -4.48 -13.32
N THR A 9 -21.58 -4.80 -13.99
CA THR A 9 -22.84 -4.05 -13.88
C THR A 9 -23.38 -4.11 -12.45
N PHE A 10 -23.42 -5.30 -11.84
CA PHE A 10 -23.88 -5.47 -10.46
C PHE A 10 -23.04 -4.67 -9.46
N ALA A 11 -21.71 -4.78 -9.54
CA ALA A 11 -20.79 -4.05 -8.69
C ALA A 11 -20.92 -2.52 -8.85
N SER A 12 -21.08 -2.04 -10.08
CA SER A 12 -21.25 -0.62 -10.38
C SER A 12 -22.57 -0.09 -9.83
N LEU A 13 -23.65 -0.86 -9.96
CA LEU A 13 -24.97 -0.51 -9.44
C LEU A 13 -24.96 -0.46 -7.91
N LEU A 14 -24.34 -1.45 -7.26
CA LEU A 14 -24.15 -1.46 -5.81
C LEU A 14 -23.33 -0.26 -5.32
N SER A 15 -22.26 0.10 -6.05
CA SER A 15 -21.46 1.29 -5.76
C SER A 15 -22.28 2.58 -5.88
N GLY A 16 -23.14 2.69 -6.91
CA GLY A 16 -24.04 3.83 -7.11
C GLY A 16 -25.03 3.99 -5.96
N LEU A 17 -25.64 2.89 -5.50
CA LEU A 17 -26.54 2.89 -4.35
C LEU A 17 -25.83 3.33 -3.06
N CYS A 18 -24.63 2.82 -2.79
CA CYS A 18 -23.83 3.23 -1.65
C CYS A 18 -23.47 4.73 -1.69
N TYR A 19 -23.14 5.25 -2.87
CA TYR A 19 -22.81 6.67 -3.05
C TYR A 19 -24.02 7.55 -2.75
N ILE A 20 -25.20 7.22 -3.27
CA ILE A 20 -26.45 7.95 -3.01
C ILE A 20 -26.81 7.91 -1.51
N ALA A 21 -26.61 6.77 -0.86
CA ALA A 21 -26.88 6.60 0.56
C ALA A 21 -25.89 7.34 1.49
N THR A 22 -24.75 7.82 0.97
CA THR A 22 -23.73 8.48 1.79
C THR A 22 -24.12 9.95 2.02
N PRO A 23 -24.40 10.39 3.27
CA PRO A 23 -24.81 11.77 3.54
C PRO A 23 -23.63 12.74 3.32
N TYR A 24 -23.66 13.49 2.22
CA TYR A 24 -22.66 14.51 1.93
C TYR A 24 -23.03 15.85 2.58
N LYS A 25 -22.34 16.21 3.66
CA LYS A 25 -22.39 17.56 4.23
C LYS A 25 -21.22 18.38 3.70
N ARG A 26 -21.50 19.33 2.80
CA ARG A 26 -20.49 20.23 2.24
C ARG A 26 -19.93 21.15 3.33
N GLN A 27 -18.69 20.93 3.76
CA GLN A 27 -17.97 21.86 4.62
C GLN A 27 -17.25 22.89 3.73
N PHE A 28 -17.80 24.10 3.61
CA PHE A 28 -17.14 25.20 2.92
C PHE A 28 -15.95 25.66 3.76
N ARG A 29 -14.73 25.39 3.28
CA ARG A 29 -13.51 26.05 3.78
C ARG A 29 -13.01 26.99 2.71
N PRO A 30 -12.71 28.27 3.04
CA PRO A 30 -12.14 29.19 2.07
C PRO A 30 -10.78 28.64 1.60
N SER A 31 -10.66 28.40 0.29
CA SER A 31 -9.41 28.02 -0.35
C SER A 31 -8.49 29.25 -0.33
N LEU A 32 -7.63 29.37 0.67
CA LEU A 32 -6.50 30.29 0.61
C LEU A 32 -5.64 29.88 -0.59
N LYS A 33 -5.60 30.72 -1.63
CA LYS A 33 -4.75 30.57 -2.82
C LYS A 33 -3.29 30.78 -2.41
N GLU A 34 -2.72 29.81 -1.70
CA GLU A 34 -1.29 29.76 -1.44
C GLU A 34 -0.56 29.26 -2.68
N ALA A 35 0.58 29.89 -3.01
CA ALA A 35 1.44 29.42 -4.08
C ALA A 35 1.94 27.99 -3.80
N PHE A 36 1.97 27.13 -4.83
CA PHE A 36 2.38 25.72 -4.73
C PHE A 36 3.71 25.51 -4.01
N PHE A 37 4.70 26.38 -4.25
CA PHE A 37 5.99 26.34 -3.56
C PHE A 37 5.89 26.62 -2.06
N LYS A 38 5.03 27.54 -1.63
CA LYS A 38 4.77 27.79 -0.20
C LYS A 38 4.10 26.59 0.45
N GLN A 39 3.20 25.90 -0.26
CA GLN A 39 2.58 24.66 0.21
C GLN A 39 3.60 23.50 0.32
N LEU A 40 4.56 23.40 -0.60
CA LEU A 40 5.65 22.42 -0.53
C LEU A 40 6.60 22.69 0.64
N VAL A 41 6.98 23.95 0.88
CA VAL A 41 7.83 24.33 2.03
C VAL A 41 7.09 24.08 3.35
N ALA A 42 5.79 24.40 3.42
CA ALA A 42 4.95 24.05 4.57
C ALA A 42 4.83 22.53 4.77
N SER A 43 4.71 21.75 3.69
CA SER A 43 4.73 20.28 3.77
C SER A 43 6.06 19.78 4.34
N LYS A 44 7.20 20.31 3.89
CA LYS A 44 8.51 19.95 4.45
C LYS A 44 8.60 20.25 5.95
N SER A 45 8.04 21.38 6.42
CA SER A 45 8.05 21.73 7.84
C SER A 45 7.20 20.75 8.68
N ILE A 46 6.06 20.31 8.17
CA ILE A 46 5.18 19.31 8.82
C ILE A 46 5.88 17.95 8.93
N PHE A 47 6.46 17.47 7.83
CA PHE A 47 7.19 16.19 7.82
C PHE A 47 8.41 16.22 8.75
N SER A 48 9.01 17.40 8.93
CA SER A 48 10.16 17.59 9.82
C SER A 48 9.81 17.51 11.31
N LYS A 49 8.54 17.75 11.69
CA LYS A 49 8.09 17.68 13.10
C LYS A 49 8.06 16.24 13.63
N GLN A 50 7.69 15.27 12.80
CA GLN A 50 7.60 13.85 13.20
C GLN A 50 8.21 12.92 12.14
N LYS A 51 9.51 13.09 11.89
CA LYS A 51 10.24 12.37 10.83
C LYS A 51 10.07 10.85 10.88
N HIS A 52 10.09 10.25 12.07
CA HIS A 52 9.96 8.80 12.24
C HIS A 52 8.56 8.29 11.83
N PHE A 53 7.51 9.03 12.23
CA PHE A 53 6.13 8.69 11.88
C PHE A 53 5.88 8.80 10.38
N TYR A 54 6.31 9.89 9.75
CA TYR A 54 6.13 10.06 8.31
C TYR A 54 6.99 9.12 7.48
N ALA A 55 8.21 8.79 7.93
CA ALA A 55 9.02 7.74 7.30
C ALA A 55 8.33 6.38 7.40
N PHE A 56 7.75 6.04 8.56
CA PHE A 56 6.97 4.82 8.75
C PHE A 56 5.77 4.75 7.79
N LEU A 57 5.00 5.84 7.68
CA LEU A 57 3.87 5.92 6.74
C LEU A 57 4.33 5.82 5.28
N ALA A 58 5.45 6.46 4.92
CA ALA A 58 6.02 6.39 3.58
C ALA A 58 6.45 4.96 3.22
N LEU A 59 7.12 4.24 4.12
CA LEU A 59 7.48 2.83 3.90
C LEU A 59 6.25 1.94 3.73
N SER A 60 5.19 2.15 4.52
CA SER A 60 3.90 1.48 4.31
C SER A 60 3.30 1.79 2.92
N CYS A 61 3.55 2.97 2.35
CA CYS A 61 3.07 3.31 1.01
C CYS A 61 3.68 2.48 -0.12
N LEU A 62 4.80 1.79 0.10
CA LEU A 62 5.45 0.94 -0.92
C LEU A 62 4.55 -0.22 -1.40
N SER A 63 3.50 -0.59 -0.67
CA SER A 63 2.55 -1.61 -1.13
C SER A 63 1.85 -1.23 -2.44
N TYR A 64 1.63 0.06 -2.71
CA TYR A 64 1.00 0.52 -3.95
C TYR A 64 1.95 0.44 -5.16
N PRO A 65 3.19 0.98 -5.10
CA PRO A 65 4.21 0.78 -6.13
C PRO A 65 4.46 -0.69 -6.47
N VAL A 66 4.46 -1.57 -5.45
CA VAL A 66 4.62 -3.03 -5.66
C VAL A 66 3.49 -3.60 -6.51
N LEU A 67 2.23 -3.25 -6.20
CA LEU A 67 1.10 -3.69 -7.04
C LEU A 67 1.27 -3.21 -8.48
N THR A 68 1.57 -1.93 -8.68
CA THR A 68 1.74 -1.37 -10.03
C THR A 68 2.92 -2.00 -10.78
N PHE A 69 3.95 -2.43 -10.05
CA PHE A 69 5.07 -3.18 -10.60
C PHE A 69 4.63 -4.58 -11.04
N LEU A 70 3.89 -5.32 -10.20
CA LEU A 70 3.40 -6.66 -10.53
C LEU A 70 2.41 -6.69 -11.70
N VAL A 71 1.50 -5.71 -11.78
CA VAL A 71 0.55 -5.55 -12.91
C VAL A 71 1.29 -5.47 -14.25
N LYS A 72 2.55 -5.02 -14.25
CA LYS A 72 3.40 -4.99 -15.44
C LYS A 72 4.34 -6.20 -15.54
N LEU A 73 4.93 -6.66 -14.44
CA LEU A 73 5.87 -7.77 -14.42
C LEU A 73 5.21 -9.12 -14.74
N VAL A 74 4.07 -9.42 -14.10
CA VAL A 74 3.37 -10.71 -14.26
C VAL A 74 2.99 -11.02 -15.71
N PRO A 75 2.35 -10.12 -16.48
CA PRO A 75 1.99 -10.43 -17.86
C PRO A 75 3.21 -10.55 -18.77
N ILE A 76 4.30 -9.80 -18.52
CA ILE A 76 5.57 -9.98 -19.25
C ILE A 76 6.13 -11.37 -18.99
N TYR A 77 6.22 -11.77 -17.72
CA TYR A 77 6.71 -13.09 -17.32
C TYR A 77 5.85 -14.23 -17.92
N PHE A 78 4.52 -14.12 -17.87
CA PHE A 78 3.63 -15.11 -18.49
C PHE A 78 3.80 -15.19 -20.01
N ALA A 79 3.95 -14.06 -20.69
CA ALA A 79 4.19 -14.04 -22.13
C ALA A 79 5.52 -14.71 -22.53
N GLU A 80 6.59 -14.48 -21.76
CA GLU A 80 7.89 -15.12 -21.98
C GLU A 80 7.84 -16.65 -21.82
N GLN A 81 6.94 -17.15 -20.97
CA GLN A 81 6.71 -18.58 -20.77
C GLN A 81 5.65 -19.18 -21.72
N GLY A 82 5.13 -18.40 -22.68
CA GLY A 82 4.07 -18.84 -23.59
C GLY A 82 2.72 -19.11 -22.90
N ILE A 83 2.51 -18.57 -21.70
CA ILE A 83 1.28 -18.74 -20.92
C ILE A 83 0.21 -17.79 -21.46
N SER A 84 -1.02 -18.30 -21.62
CA SER A 84 -2.12 -17.51 -22.18
C SER A 84 -2.53 -16.35 -21.28
N GLY A 85 -3.03 -15.26 -21.88
CA GLY A 85 -3.50 -14.07 -21.16
C GLY A 85 -4.67 -14.33 -20.19
N SER A 86 -5.36 -15.47 -20.32
CA SER A 86 -6.40 -15.87 -19.36
C SER A 86 -5.86 -16.06 -17.94
N TRP A 87 -4.60 -16.49 -17.79
CA TRP A 87 -3.93 -16.62 -16.50
C TRP A 87 -3.69 -15.25 -15.85
N PHE A 88 -3.37 -14.23 -16.64
CA PHE A 88 -3.25 -12.86 -16.12
C PHE A 88 -4.60 -12.30 -15.68
N ALA A 89 -5.69 -12.59 -16.41
CA ALA A 89 -7.03 -12.21 -15.97
C ALA A 89 -7.41 -12.89 -14.63
N ALA A 90 -7.09 -14.18 -14.48
CA ALA A 90 -7.29 -14.90 -13.22
C ALA A 90 -6.44 -14.33 -12.07
N TRP A 91 -5.21 -13.88 -12.38
CA TRP A 91 -4.34 -13.18 -11.42
C TRP A 91 -4.96 -11.86 -10.93
N GLU A 92 -5.46 -11.00 -11.84
CA GLU A 92 -6.14 -9.76 -11.45
C GLU A 92 -7.43 -10.02 -10.65
N MET A 93 -8.23 -11.01 -11.05
CA MET A 93 -9.43 -11.41 -10.31
C MET A 93 -9.08 -11.89 -8.89
N SER A 94 -8.03 -12.69 -8.75
CA SER A 94 -7.55 -13.21 -7.47
C SER A 94 -7.09 -12.08 -6.54
N TYR A 95 -6.39 -11.08 -7.10
CA TYR A 95 -6.03 -9.87 -6.35
C TYR A 95 -7.27 -9.13 -5.85
N GLY A 96 -8.25 -8.90 -6.72
CA GLY A 96 -9.52 -8.25 -6.38
C GLY A 96 -10.31 -9.00 -5.30
N LEU A 97 -10.36 -10.33 -5.39
CA LEU A 97 -11.00 -11.20 -4.40
C LEU A 97 -10.34 -11.04 -3.01
N GLY A 98 -9.01 -11.07 -2.96
CA GLY A 98 -8.27 -10.82 -1.72
C GLY A 98 -8.57 -9.45 -1.10
N ALA A 99 -8.60 -8.41 -1.93
CA ALA A 99 -8.90 -7.05 -1.47
C ALA A 99 -10.34 -6.92 -0.93
N LEU A 100 -11.31 -7.61 -1.55
CA LEU A 100 -12.70 -7.66 -1.11
C LEU A 100 -12.82 -8.36 0.25
N LEU A 101 -12.17 -9.52 0.41
CA LEU A 101 -12.13 -10.25 1.70
C LEU A 101 -11.55 -9.40 2.83
N SER A 102 -10.50 -8.63 2.55
CA SER A 102 -9.95 -7.66 3.51
C SER A 102 -10.98 -6.59 3.89
N GLY A 103 -11.70 -6.04 2.90
CA GLY A 103 -12.77 -5.07 3.14
C GLY A 103 -13.89 -5.58 4.04
N LEU A 104 -14.30 -6.85 3.88
CA LEU A 104 -15.31 -7.48 4.72
C LEU A 104 -14.83 -7.71 6.17
N LEU A 105 -13.56 -8.10 6.34
CA LEU A 105 -13.01 -8.44 7.65
C LEU A 105 -12.43 -7.23 8.41
N ILE A 106 -12.38 -6.06 7.77
CA ILE A 106 -11.67 -4.89 8.27
C ILE A 106 -12.15 -4.43 9.66
N ALA A 107 -13.46 -4.44 9.89
CA ALA A 107 -14.06 -3.94 11.13
C ALA A 107 -13.72 -4.81 12.35
N ARG A 108 -13.44 -6.11 12.14
CA ARG A 108 -12.95 -7.02 13.18
C ARG A 108 -11.44 -6.88 13.37
N LEU A 109 -10.69 -6.77 12.28
CA LEU A 109 -9.23 -6.69 12.31
C LEU A 109 -8.73 -5.39 12.93
N LEU A 110 -9.33 -4.24 12.59
CA LEU A 110 -8.94 -2.95 13.15
C LEU A 110 -9.29 -2.79 14.64
N ARG A 111 -10.26 -3.55 15.15
CA ARG A 111 -10.60 -3.55 16.59
C ARG A 111 -9.63 -4.37 17.43
N ARG A 112 -8.98 -5.39 16.85
CA ARG A 112 -8.08 -6.29 17.58
C ARG A 112 -6.61 -5.89 17.54
N TYR A 113 -6.18 -5.16 16.52
CA TYR A 113 -4.76 -4.89 16.30
C TYR A 113 -4.46 -3.40 16.21
N GLU A 114 -3.33 -2.99 16.82
CA GLU A 114 -2.75 -1.67 16.59
C GLU A 114 -2.48 -1.44 15.09
N HIS A 115 -2.84 -0.27 14.59
CA HIS A 115 -2.69 0.07 13.17
C HIS A 115 -1.24 -0.04 12.68
N GLU A 116 -0.25 0.24 13.54
CA GLU A 116 1.17 0.11 13.21
C GLU A 116 1.60 -1.33 13.02
N ASN A 117 1.18 -2.23 13.91
CA ASN A 117 1.45 -3.67 13.77
C ASN A 117 0.77 -4.23 12.52
N ALA A 118 -0.47 -3.82 12.26
CA ALA A 118 -1.18 -4.20 11.05
C ALA A 118 -0.41 -3.82 9.77
N MET A 119 0.14 -2.60 9.70
CA MET A 119 0.96 -2.15 8.58
C MET A 119 2.26 -2.95 8.44
N ILE A 120 2.99 -3.16 9.53
CA ILE A 120 4.25 -3.92 9.53
C ILE A 120 4.02 -5.36 9.06
N VAL A 121 3.07 -6.06 9.68
CA VAL A 121 2.76 -7.46 9.35
C VAL A 121 2.35 -7.57 7.89
N SER A 122 1.53 -6.64 7.39
CA SER A 122 1.13 -6.65 5.99
C SER A 122 2.33 -6.52 5.05
N ILE A 123 3.25 -5.60 5.31
CA ILE A 123 4.45 -5.39 4.50
C ILE A 123 5.36 -6.63 4.53
N LEU A 124 5.60 -7.21 5.71
CA LEU A 124 6.44 -8.40 5.86
C LEU A 124 5.83 -9.63 5.19
N VAL A 125 4.52 -9.86 5.37
CA VAL A 125 3.83 -10.97 4.69
C VAL A 125 3.90 -10.77 3.18
N MET A 126 3.61 -9.58 2.66
CA MET A 126 3.75 -9.31 1.22
C MET A 126 5.18 -9.56 0.72
N ALA A 127 6.21 -9.15 1.48
CA ALA A 127 7.60 -9.40 1.15
C ALA A 127 7.90 -10.91 1.02
N THR A 128 7.50 -11.70 2.02
CA THR A 128 7.70 -13.16 2.01
C THR A 128 6.98 -13.84 0.86
N LEU A 129 5.74 -13.44 0.56
CA LEU A 129 4.97 -13.96 -0.57
C LEU A 129 5.66 -13.69 -1.91
N LEU A 130 6.25 -12.51 -2.08
CA LEU A 130 6.93 -12.14 -3.32
C LEU A 130 8.22 -12.93 -3.53
N ILE A 131 8.99 -13.14 -2.45
CA ILE A 131 10.17 -14.01 -2.49
C ILE A 131 9.75 -15.45 -2.83
N LEU A 132 8.66 -15.94 -2.23
CA LEU A 132 8.12 -17.26 -2.50
C LEU A 132 7.67 -17.41 -3.97
N MET A 133 6.95 -16.42 -4.51
CA MET A 133 6.55 -16.38 -5.92
C MET A 133 7.76 -16.47 -6.85
N GLY A 134 8.80 -15.68 -6.58
CA GLY A 134 10.01 -15.67 -7.40
C GLY A 134 10.89 -16.92 -7.27
N SER A 135 10.71 -17.72 -6.21
CA SER A 135 11.49 -18.95 -5.99
C SER A 135 10.92 -20.17 -6.71
N TYR A 136 9.59 -20.30 -6.74
CA TYR A 136 8.91 -21.47 -7.30
C TYR A 136 8.35 -21.24 -8.70
N LEU A 137 8.14 -19.98 -9.11
CA LEU A 137 7.77 -19.55 -10.47
C LEU A 137 6.59 -20.29 -11.14
N SER A 138 5.78 -21.00 -10.35
CA SER A 138 4.61 -21.74 -10.83
C SER A 138 3.42 -20.79 -11.03
N PRO A 139 2.75 -20.78 -12.20
CA PRO A 139 1.63 -19.87 -12.48
C PRO A 139 0.46 -20.04 -11.50
N THR A 140 0.16 -21.28 -11.10
CA THR A 140 -0.89 -21.59 -10.13
C THR A 140 -0.55 -21.03 -8.75
N LEU A 141 0.69 -21.18 -8.31
CA LEU A 141 1.17 -20.63 -7.04
C LEU A 141 1.14 -19.10 -7.05
N ILE A 142 1.57 -18.46 -8.15
CA ILE A 142 1.51 -17.01 -8.30
C ILE A 142 0.07 -16.51 -8.14
N ILE A 143 -0.91 -17.16 -8.76
CA ILE A 143 -2.33 -16.79 -8.63
C ILE A 143 -2.83 -16.99 -7.18
N LEU A 144 -2.56 -18.15 -6.58
CA LEU A 144 -3.04 -18.46 -5.23
C LEU A 144 -2.49 -17.46 -4.19
N LEU A 145 -1.19 -17.20 -4.23
CA LEU A 145 -0.53 -16.26 -3.32
C LEU A 145 -0.98 -14.81 -3.59
N THR A 146 -1.48 -14.50 -4.78
CA THR A 146 -1.99 -13.17 -5.13
C THR A 146 -3.29 -12.83 -4.40
N VAL A 147 -4.12 -13.82 -4.03
CA VAL A 147 -5.26 -13.60 -3.13
C VAL A 147 -4.78 -13.06 -1.80
N VAL A 148 -3.72 -13.65 -1.25
CA VAL A 148 -3.15 -13.23 0.04
C VAL A 148 -2.46 -11.85 -0.09
N LEU A 149 -1.76 -11.59 -1.20
CA LEU A 149 -1.23 -10.25 -1.50
C LEU A 149 -2.34 -9.19 -1.56
N GLY A 150 -3.45 -9.47 -2.26
CA GLY A 150 -4.58 -8.55 -2.36
C GLY A 150 -5.20 -8.22 -1.01
N PHE A 151 -5.31 -9.22 -0.15
CA PHE A 151 -5.77 -9.06 1.22
C PHE A 151 -4.87 -8.11 2.02
N PHE A 152 -3.57 -8.42 2.13
CA PHE A 152 -2.65 -7.61 2.94
C PHE A 152 -2.35 -6.24 2.34
N ASN A 153 -2.40 -6.08 1.01
CA ASN A 153 -2.25 -4.78 0.37
C ASN A 153 -3.41 -3.84 0.76
N SER A 154 -4.64 -4.35 0.65
CA SER A 154 -5.85 -3.63 1.07
C SER A 154 -5.83 -3.33 2.56
N TYR A 155 -5.49 -4.33 3.39
CA TYR A 155 -5.41 -4.17 4.84
C TYR A 155 -4.39 -3.10 5.27
N ASN A 156 -3.17 -3.13 4.71
CA ASN A 156 -2.14 -2.12 4.94
C ASN A 156 -2.64 -0.71 4.60
N ARG A 157 -3.27 -0.55 3.42
CA ARG A 157 -3.81 0.75 2.99
C ARG A 157 -4.85 1.27 3.97
N ILE A 158 -5.77 0.41 4.41
CA ILE A 158 -6.85 0.81 5.32
C ILE A 158 -6.30 1.12 6.72
N ALA A 159 -5.38 0.31 7.25
CA ALA A 159 -4.72 0.57 8.53
C ALA A 159 -3.96 1.91 8.52
N ARG A 160 -3.25 2.21 7.43
CA ARG A 160 -2.56 3.49 7.23
C ARG A 160 -3.53 4.67 7.25
N THR A 161 -4.60 4.60 6.46
CA THR A 161 -5.60 5.66 6.40
C THR A 161 -6.24 5.88 7.78
N ASN A 162 -6.61 4.82 8.51
CA ASN A 162 -7.14 4.94 9.87
C ASN A 162 -6.14 5.59 10.84
N LYS A 163 -4.87 5.18 10.81
CA LYS A 163 -3.83 5.82 11.65
C LYS A 163 -3.70 7.33 11.33
N MET A 164 -3.76 7.70 10.06
CA MET A 164 -3.75 9.11 9.64
C MET A 164 -4.98 9.87 10.14
N HIS A 165 -6.17 9.27 10.10
CA HIS A 165 -7.40 9.86 10.65
C HIS A 165 -7.28 10.17 12.14
N HIS A 166 -6.59 9.33 12.92
CA HIS A 166 -6.46 9.51 14.37
C HIS A 166 -5.35 10.47 14.80
N VAL A 167 -4.26 10.57 14.03
CA VAL A 167 -3.05 11.30 14.46
C VAL A 167 -2.90 12.65 13.76
N ILE A 168 -3.37 12.79 12.52
CA ILE A 168 -3.10 13.99 11.71
C ILE A 168 -4.32 14.90 11.76
N ALA A 169 -4.09 16.17 12.12
CA ALA A 169 -5.12 17.21 12.08
C ALA A 169 -5.71 17.33 10.66
N MET A 170 -7.03 17.49 10.58
CA MET A 170 -7.77 17.53 9.31
C MET A 170 -7.26 18.60 8.34
N GLU A 171 -6.72 19.71 8.87
CA GLU A 171 -6.14 20.82 8.10
C GLU A 171 -4.86 20.47 7.36
N GLU A 172 -4.02 19.60 7.94
CA GLU A 172 -2.74 19.21 7.34
C GLU A 172 -2.80 17.90 6.58
N ARG A 173 -3.92 17.19 6.68
CA ARG A 173 -4.08 15.85 6.11
C ARG A 173 -3.91 15.81 4.60
N GLY A 174 -4.52 16.75 3.87
CA GLY A 174 -4.40 16.80 2.41
C GLY A 174 -2.94 17.00 1.96
N ARG A 175 -2.15 17.78 2.71
CA ARG A 175 -0.73 18.00 2.44
C ARG A 175 0.10 16.75 2.73
N VAL A 176 -0.18 16.05 3.83
CA VAL A 176 0.49 14.77 4.15
C VAL A 176 0.18 13.71 3.10
N GLU A 177 -1.09 13.52 2.74
CA GLU A 177 -1.50 12.57 1.70
C GLU A 177 -0.82 12.89 0.36
N GLY A 178 -0.74 14.17 -0.01
CA GLY A 178 0.00 14.63 -1.17
C GLY A 178 1.48 14.25 -1.12
N GLY A 179 2.16 14.49 0.01
CA GLY A 179 3.58 14.13 0.19
C GLY A 179 3.82 12.62 0.10
N LEU A 180 2.97 11.81 0.74
CA LEU A 180 3.04 10.35 0.65
C LEU A 180 2.75 9.84 -0.77
N LYS A 181 1.87 10.52 -1.50
CA LYS A 181 1.59 10.22 -2.91
C LYS A 181 2.79 10.52 -3.80
N LEU A 182 3.48 11.65 -3.61
CA LEU A 182 4.73 11.96 -4.32
C LEU A 182 5.77 10.86 -4.10
N PHE A 183 5.99 10.44 -2.86
CA PHE A 183 6.89 9.33 -2.55
C PHE A 183 6.50 8.04 -3.29
N SER A 184 5.21 7.68 -3.26
CA SER A 184 4.71 6.48 -3.93
C SER A 184 4.90 6.55 -5.44
N THR A 185 4.60 7.69 -6.06
CA THR A 185 4.76 7.89 -7.50
C THR A 185 6.23 7.83 -7.91
N LEU A 186 7.14 8.41 -7.11
CA LEU A 186 8.59 8.31 -7.37
C LEU A 186 9.07 6.86 -7.31
N ALA A 187 8.66 6.10 -6.29
CA ALA A 187 8.97 4.68 -6.19
C ALA A 187 8.41 3.88 -7.38
N GLN A 188 7.18 4.21 -7.81
CA GLN A 188 6.56 3.61 -9.00
C GLN A 188 7.33 3.93 -10.30
N SER A 189 7.80 5.16 -10.48
CA SER A 189 8.62 5.52 -11.64
C SER A 189 9.94 4.75 -11.67
N LEU A 190 10.61 4.61 -10.52
CA LEU A 190 11.84 3.82 -10.40
C LEU A 190 11.58 2.34 -10.70
N SER A 191 10.46 1.81 -10.20
CA SER A 191 10.00 0.45 -10.48
C SER A 191 9.90 0.17 -11.99
N TYR A 192 9.43 1.13 -12.81
CA TYR A 192 9.37 0.93 -14.26
C TYR A 192 10.73 0.85 -14.93
N VAL A 193 11.71 1.62 -14.46
CA VAL A 193 13.10 1.51 -14.93
C VAL A 193 13.66 0.12 -14.62
N VAL A 194 13.40 -0.40 -13.42
CA VAL A 194 13.82 -1.75 -13.03
C VAL A 194 13.17 -2.82 -13.91
N ILE A 195 11.86 -2.72 -14.20
CA ILE A 195 11.20 -3.67 -15.12
C ILE A 195 11.84 -3.63 -16.51
N ALA A 196 12.09 -2.44 -17.05
CA ALA A 196 12.69 -2.29 -18.37
C ALA A 196 14.09 -2.95 -18.42
N LEU A 197 14.90 -2.74 -17.38
CA LEU A 197 16.22 -3.37 -17.26
C LEU A 197 16.12 -4.90 -17.16
N LEU A 198 15.23 -5.42 -16.31
CA LEU A 198 15.06 -6.87 -16.13
C LEU A 198 14.56 -7.55 -17.40
N SER A 199 13.65 -6.91 -18.14
CA SER A 199 13.16 -7.41 -19.42
C SER A 199 14.26 -7.39 -20.49
N TYR A 200 15.06 -6.32 -20.56
CA TYR A 200 16.21 -6.25 -21.47
C TYR A 200 17.24 -7.37 -21.20
N LEU A 201 17.49 -7.68 -19.93
CA LEU A 201 18.42 -8.74 -19.52
C LEU A 201 17.80 -10.15 -19.54
N GLN A 202 16.51 -10.30 -19.90
CA GLN A 202 15.77 -11.57 -19.85
C GLN A 202 15.74 -12.22 -18.46
N LEU A 203 15.77 -11.41 -17.40
CA LEU A 203 15.78 -11.82 -15.99
C LEU A 203 14.50 -11.40 -15.25
N THR A 204 13.36 -11.41 -15.94
CA THR A 204 12.07 -10.93 -15.41
C THR A 204 11.62 -11.65 -14.14
N ALA A 205 11.92 -12.95 -14.03
CA ALA A 205 11.65 -13.78 -12.85
C ALA A 205 12.28 -13.21 -11.56
N LEU A 206 13.47 -12.59 -11.66
CA LEU A 206 14.13 -11.97 -10.50
C LEU A 206 13.37 -10.74 -9.99
N GLY A 207 12.48 -10.15 -10.79
CA GLY A 207 11.68 -9.01 -10.40
C GLY A 207 10.85 -9.26 -9.14
N PHE A 208 10.29 -10.46 -8.99
CA PHE A 208 9.54 -10.87 -7.79
C PHE A 208 10.41 -10.89 -6.53
N ILE A 209 11.63 -11.42 -6.64
CA ILE A 209 12.59 -11.49 -5.53
C ILE A 209 13.09 -10.09 -5.17
N ILE A 210 13.50 -9.28 -6.16
CA ILE A 210 14.01 -7.93 -5.95
C ILE A 210 12.98 -7.08 -5.22
N ILE A 211 11.73 -7.05 -5.69
CA ILE A 211 10.69 -6.25 -5.05
C ILE A 211 10.31 -6.82 -3.67
N GLY A 212 10.38 -8.15 -3.49
CA GLY A 212 10.22 -8.81 -2.21
C GLY A 212 11.29 -8.40 -1.19
N ILE A 213 12.57 -8.35 -1.60
CA ILE A 213 13.69 -7.88 -0.76
C ILE A 213 13.51 -6.40 -0.40
N VAL A 214 13.12 -5.55 -1.35
CA VAL A 214 12.85 -4.13 -1.08
C VAL A 214 11.76 -3.98 0.00
N LEU A 215 10.67 -4.74 -0.10
CA LEU A 215 9.62 -4.74 0.93
C LEU A 215 10.09 -5.33 2.25
N LEU A 216 10.94 -6.36 2.23
CA LEU A 216 11.50 -6.95 3.44
C LEU A 216 12.35 -5.92 4.19
N ILE A 217 13.24 -5.22 3.49
CA ILE A 217 14.05 -4.12 4.04
C ILE A 217 13.14 -3.03 4.60
N ALA A 218 12.09 -2.63 3.86
CA ALA A 218 11.13 -1.64 4.33
C ALA A 218 10.43 -2.09 5.63
N GLY A 219 9.99 -3.35 5.71
CA GLY A 219 9.35 -3.92 6.89
C GLY A 219 10.28 -3.97 8.11
N VAL A 220 11.55 -4.33 7.91
CA VAL A 220 12.58 -4.32 8.97
C VAL A 220 12.85 -2.89 9.46
N ILE A 221 12.96 -1.93 8.55
CA ILE A 221 13.12 -0.51 8.93
C ILE A 221 11.88 -0.04 9.71
N MET A 222 10.67 -0.42 9.30
CA MET A 222 9.45 -0.08 10.02
C MET A 222 9.43 -0.64 11.45
N LEU A 223 9.93 -1.87 11.66
CA LEU A 223 10.11 -2.45 13.00
C LEU A 223 11.05 -1.61 13.86
N HIS A 224 12.20 -1.22 13.33
CA HIS A 224 13.17 -0.38 14.03
C HIS A 224 12.60 1.00 14.35
N LEU A 225 11.86 1.62 13.42
CA LEU A 225 11.21 2.91 13.63
C LEU A 225 10.14 2.84 14.74
N LYS A 226 9.36 1.74 14.80
CA LYS A 226 8.36 1.55 15.85
C LYS A 226 9.02 1.44 17.23
N GLN A 227 10.04 0.59 17.37
CA GLN A 227 10.74 0.39 18.64
C GLN A 227 11.36 1.70 19.16
N ARG A 228 11.99 2.48 18.27
CA ARG A 228 12.60 3.77 18.63
C ARG A 228 11.58 4.81 19.09
N SER A 229 10.38 4.79 18.52
CA SER A 229 9.28 5.65 18.96
C SER A 229 8.78 5.29 20.36
N ASN A 230 8.62 3.99 20.64
CA ASN A 230 8.18 3.52 21.96
C ASN A 230 9.22 3.80 23.06
N ILE A 231 10.52 3.63 22.77
CA ILE A 231 11.60 3.96 23.71
C ILE A 231 11.59 5.44 24.06
N LYS A 232 11.33 6.32 23.09
CA LYS A 232 11.31 7.78 23.33
C LYS A 232 10.14 8.22 24.20
N ILE A 233 8.98 7.55 24.08
CA ILE A 233 7.82 7.80 24.95
C ILE A 233 8.11 7.34 26.38
N PHE A 234 8.75 6.18 26.54
CA PHE A 234 9.10 5.63 27.85
C PHE A 234 10.09 6.52 28.61
N ILE A 235 11.13 7.05 27.93
CA ILE A 235 12.11 7.97 28.56
C ILE A 235 11.42 9.28 28.98
N ASN A 236 10.57 9.86 28.14
CA ASN A 236 9.84 11.09 28.48
C ASN A 236 8.89 10.90 29.68
N GLN A 237 8.26 9.72 29.82
CA GLN A 237 7.41 9.42 30.98
C GLN A 237 8.23 9.19 32.25
N ALA A 238 9.40 8.57 32.15
CA ALA A 238 10.32 8.39 33.28
C ALA A 238 10.87 9.73 33.80
N GLU A 239 11.13 10.71 32.93
CA GLU A 239 11.54 12.06 33.34
C GLU A 239 10.41 12.86 34.00
N ILE A 240 9.14 12.64 33.61
CA ILE A 240 7.97 13.32 34.22
C ILE A 240 7.62 12.76 35.59
N ILE A 241 7.91 11.47 35.86
CA ILE A 241 7.65 10.82 37.16
C ILE A 241 8.84 11.03 38.13
N GLY A 242 9.99 11.50 37.63
CA GLY A 242 11.19 11.81 38.41
C GLY A 242 11.23 13.21 39.04
N HIS A 243 10.15 14.00 38.93
CA HIS A 243 9.96 15.31 39.55
C HIS A 243 8.71 15.29 40.45
#